data_AF-A0A350XAM0-F1
#
_entry.id   AF-A0A350XAM0-F1
#
_cell.length_a   1.000
_cell.length_b   1.000
_cell.length_c   1.000
_cell.angle_alpha   90.00
_cell.angle_beta   90.00
_cell.angle_gamma   90.00
#
_symmetry.space_group_name_H-M   'P 1'
#
loop_
_entity.id
_entity.type
_entity.pdbx_description
1 polymer ?
#
loop_
_entity_poly.entity_id
_entity_poly.type
_entity_poly.pdbx_seq_one_letter_code
_entity_poly.pdbx_strand_id
1 'polypeptide(L)' 'MEAKLPSQQEVIREALAILEKHMEPAKIAMLVSMLPIGEGNYLAIREQLFAGETVDTLVEKVKAYQEPKS' A
#
# COMPACT_ATOMS: atom_id res chain seq x y z
N MET A 1 -13.63 29.80 13.19
CA MET A 1 -13.87 28.37 13.50
C MET A 1 -13.00 27.58 12.54
N GLU A 2 -11.88 27.02 13.00
CA GLU A 2 -11.01 26.21 12.13
C GLU A 2 -11.64 24.82 12.00
N ALA A 3 -12.22 24.53 10.84
CA ALA A 3 -12.69 23.19 10.54
C ALA A 3 -11.46 22.29 10.34
N LYS A 4 -11.25 21.34 11.24
CA LYS A 4 -10.18 20.34 11.11
C LYS A 4 -10.54 19.42 9.94
N LEU A 5 -9.83 19.57 8.83
CA LEU A 5 -10.03 18.73 7.65
C LEU A 5 -9.61 17.29 7.99
N PRO A 6 -10.44 16.26 7.71
CA PRO A 6 -10.06 14.88 7.93
C PRO A 6 -8.90 14.48 7.01
N SER A 7 -8.02 13.63 7.52
CA SER A 7 -6.95 13.02 6.75
C SER A 7 -7.50 12.07 5.68
N GLN A 8 -6.70 11.80 4.64
CA GLN A 8 -7.07 10.82 3.62
C GLN A 8 -7.34 9.43 4.20
N GLN A 9 -6.57 9.01 5.23
CA GLN A 9 -6.76 7.73 5.90
C GLN A 9 -8.12 7.65 6.61
N GLU A 10 -8.55 8.74 7.27
CA GLU A 10 -9.85 8.82 7.94
C GLU A 10 -10.99 8.70 6.92
N VAL A 11 -10.89 9.39 5.78
CA VAL A 11 -11.88 9.32 4.71
C VAL A 11 -11.94 7.92 4.08
N ILE A 12 -10.80 7.27 3.85
CA ILE A 12 -10.76 5.90 3.29
C ILE A 12 -11.40 4.89 4.26
N ARG A 13 -11.08 4.99 5.56
CA ARG A 13 -11.67 4.10 6.58
C ARG A 13 -13.18 4.26 6.67
N GLU A 14 -13.66 5.51 6.66
CA GLU A 14 -15.09 5.80 6.65
C GLU A 14 -15.78 5.22 5.41
N ALA A 15 -15.17 5.39 4.22
CA ALA A 15 -15.71 4.85 2.98
C ALA A 15 -15.80 3.31 3.01
N LEU A 16 -14.74 2.62 3.46
CA LEU A 16 -14.75 1.16 3.58
C LEU A 16 -15.84 0.68 4.56
N ALA A 17 -15.99 1.34 5.71
CA ALA A 17 -17.02 1.00 6.70
C ALA A 17 -18.46 1.18 6.17
N ILE A 18 -18.68 2.15 5.28
CA ILE A 18 -19.97 2.32 4.59
C ILE A 18 -20.16 1.20 3.57
N LEU A 19 -19.15 0.91 2.76
CA LEU A 19 -19.22 -0.12 1.71
C LEU A 19 -19.49 -1.51 2.31
N GLU A 20 -18.84 -1.87 3.41
CA GLU A 20 -19.04 -3.14 4.12
C GLU A 20 -20.49 -3.36 4.56
N LYS A 21 -21.25 -2.29 4.83
CA LYS A 21 -22.68 -2.38 5.21
C LYS A 21 -23.60 -2.65 4.03
N HIS A 22 -23.17 -2.37 2.80
CA HIS A 22 -24.03 -2.30 1.62
C HIS A 22 -23.56 -3.15 0.45
N MET A 23 -22.37 -3.74 0.54
CA MET A 23 -21.73 -4.43 -0.57
C MET A 23 -21.10 -5.74 -0.11
N GLU A 24 -21.19 -6.76 -0.96
CA GLU A 24 -20.50 -8.03 -0.72
C GLU A 24 -18.97 -7.81 -0.73
N PRO A 25 -18.22 -8.48 0.16
CA PRO A 25 -16.77 -8.31 0.28
C PRO A 25 -16.01 -8.45 -1.06
N ALA A 26 -16.44 -9.37 -1.93
CA ALA A 26 -15.82 -9.57 -3.24
C ALA A 26 -15.93 -8.34 -4.16
N LYS A 27 -17.06 -7.62 -4.10
CA LYS A 27 -17.28 -6.40 -4.88
C LYS A 27 -16.49 -5.22 -4.31
N ILE A 28 -16.32 -5.17 -2.99
CA ILE A 28 -15.45 -4.18 -2.33
C ILE A 28 -14.00 -4.39 -2.74
N ALA A 29 -13.51 -5.64 -2.71
CA ALA A 29 -12.14 -5.96 -3.14
C ALA A 29 -11.89 -5.59 -4.62
N MET A 30 -12.86 -5.87 -5.50
CA MET A 30 -12.80 -5.46 -6.90
C MET A 30 -12.81 -3.93 -7.07
N LEU A 31 -13.60 -3.21 -6.28
CA LEU A 31 -13.64 -1.75 -6.31
C LEU A 31 -12.31 -1.13 -5.87
N VAL A 32 -11.72 -1.66 -4.79
CA VAL A 32 -10.43 -1.21 -4.27
C VAL A 32 -9.30 -1.47 -5.28
N SER A 33 -9.35 -2.56 -6.05
CA SER A 33 -8.33 -2.83 -7.09
C SER A 33 -8.46 -1.92 -8.32
N MET A 34 -9.65 -1.42 -8.61
CA MET A 34 -9.90 -0.46 -9.70
C MET A 34 -9.53 0.98 -9.33
N LEU A 35 -9.53 1.31 -8.04
CA LEU A 35 -9.24 2.65 -7.55
C LEU A 35 -7.78 2.73 -7.05
N PRO A 36 -7.09 3.87 -7.21
CA PRO A 36 -5.77 4.08 -6.65
C PRO A 36 -5.86 4.37 -5.13
N ILE A 37 -6.45 3.44 -4.37
CA ILE A 37 -6.54 3.54 -2.91
C ILE A 37 -5.23 3.02 -2.33
N GLY A 38 -4.25 3.92 -2.26
CA GLY A 38 -2.96 3.66 -1.64
C GLY A 38 -2.37 4.96 -1.09
N GLU A 39 -1.80 4.90 0.11
CA GLU A 39 -1.26 6.07 0.82
C GLU A 39 0.08 6.58 0.27
N GLY A 40 0.53 6.07 -0.87
CA GLY A 40 1.82 6.42 -1.41
C GLY A 40 1.81 6.40 -2.92
N ASN A 41 2.54 7.34 -3.51
CA ASN A 41 3.02 7.17 -4.87
C ASN A 41 3.94 5.94 -4.88
N TYR A 42 3.35 4.75 -5.08
CA TYR A 42 4.05 3.46 -5.07
C TYR A 42 5.28 3.51 -5.98
N LEU A 43 5.18 4.22 -7.11
CA LEU A 43 6.30 4.42 -8.02
C LEU A 43 7.42 5.23 -7.36
N ALA A 44 7.11 6.34 -6.69
CA ALA A 44 8.11 7.12 -5.94
C ALA A 44 8.72 6.34 -4.77
N ILE A 45 7.92 5.58 -4.02
CA ILE A 45 8.40 4.74 -2.91
C ILE A 45 9.29 3.64 -3.44
N ARG A 46 8.90 2.97 -4.53
CA ARG A 46 9.70 1.95 -5.20
C ARG A 46 11.03 2.54 -5.69
N GLU A 47 11.01 3.70 -6.33
CA GLU A 47 12.23 4.37 -6.79
C GLU A 47 13.14 4.76 -5.63
N GLN A 48 12.59 5.21 -4.51
CA GLN A 48 13.37 5.52 -3.32
C GLN A 48 13.97 4.26 -2.68
N LEU A 49 13.19 3.19 -2.51
CA LEU A 49 13.62 1.97 -1.82
C LEU A 49 14.64 1.17 -2.61
N PHE A 50 14.60 1.24 -3.94
CA PHE A 50 15.47 0.46 -4.84
C PHE A 50 16.44 1.35 -5.63
N ALA A 51 16.66 2.60 -5.19
CA ALA A 51 17.61 3.50 -5.83
C ALA A 51 19.02 2.88 -5.85
N GLY A 52 19.57 2.70 -7.05
CA GLY A 52 20.91 2.12 -7.24
C GLY A 52 20.97 0.60 -7.10
N GLU A 53 19.84 -0.08 -6.87
CA GLU A 53 19.76 -1.54 -6.86
C GLU A 53 19.56 -2.08 -8.28
N THR A 54 20.15 -3.24 -8.54
CA THR A 54 19.87 -4.06 -9.73
C THR A 54 19.18 -5.35 -9.30
N VAL A 55 18.64 -6.09 -10.27
CA VAL A 55 18.05 -7.40 -9.97
C VAL A 55 19.09 -8.32 -9.30
N ASP A 56 20.34 -8.28 -9.75
CA ASP A 56 21.41 -9.11 -9.20
C ASP A 56 21.71 -8.76 -7.73
N THR A 57 21.80 -7.46 -7.39
CA THR A 57 22.06 -7.03 -6.00
C THR A 57 20.91 -7.38 -5.06
N LEU A 58 19.66 -7.31 -5.55
CA LEU A 58 18.49 -7.72 -4.77
C LEU A 58 18.47 -9.23 -4.53
N VAL A 59 18.82 -10.03 -5.54
CA VAL A 59 18.92 -11.49 -5.39
C VAL A 59 19.99 -11.87 -4.37
N GLU A 60 21.14 -11.22 -4.38
CA GLU A 60 22.20 -11.44 -3.38
C GLU A 60 21.73 -11.11 -1.96
N LYS A 61 21.05 -9.98 -1.77
CA LYS A 61 20.50 -9.58 -0.47
C LYS A 61 19.45 -10.56 0.05
N VAL A 62 18.58 -11.05 -0.83
CA VAL A 62 17.57 -12.05 -0.46
C VAL A 62 18.24 -13.36 -0.04
N LYS A 63 19.26 -13.82 -0.77
CA LYS A 63 20.04 -15.02 -0.38
C LYS A 63 20.71 -14.83 0.98
N ALA A 64 21.40 -13.71 1.19
CA ALA A 64 22.05 -13.41 2.46
C ALA A 64 21.08 -13.32 3.64
N TYR A 65 19.85 -12.83 3.41
CA TYR A 65 18.80 -12.81 4.43
C TYR A 65 18.24 -14.21 4.74
N GLN A 66 18.17 -15.08 3.73
CA GLN A 66 17.66 -16.45 3.86
C GLN A 66 18.70 -17.43 4.41
N GLU A 67 19.98 -17.08 4.38
CA GLU A 67 21.01 -17.87 5.03
C GLU A 67 20.76 -17.90 6.55
N PRO A 68 20.67 -19.09 7.16
CA PRO A 68 20.48 -19.20 8.59
C PRO A 68 21.69 -18.59 9.30
N LYS A 69 21.44 -17.66 10.24
CA LYS A 69 22.49 -17.19 11.14
C LYS A 69 22.99 -18.38 11.95
N SER A 70 24.18 -18.86 11.61
CA SER A 70 24.87 -19.92 12.35
C SER A 70 25.43 -19.42 13.67
#